data_AF-W2SQ59-F1
#
_entry.id   AF-W2SQ59-F1
#
_cell.length_a   1.000
_cell.length_b   1.000
_cell.length_c   1.000
_cell.angle_alpha   90.00
_cell.angle_beta   90.00
_cell.angle_gamma   90.00
#
_symmetry.space_group_name_H-M   'P 1'
#
loop_
_entity.id
_entity.type
_entity.pdbx_description
1 polymer ?
#
loop_
_entity_poly.entity_id
_entity_poly.type
_entity_poly.pdbx_seq_one_letter_code
_entity_poly.pdbx_strand_id
1 'polypeptide(L)'
;MFREAVPESSSLTALRKSLAVAEQDVRKKQEEMEELRSQLVNQDYEQRVAALQPRLITMLRVQLTAITNITKSRLLDQSINIGEDIKELRQMLDDVHEGDLEEIQKILEDTTVLYDQISRGIVFPSQSDSWTMTEGAVEAESDYSDEEEDSKQDSEWQAEMTAIQNTHQSELETIRHHYEHQLKGMRERIEHEEARRRKLQEELVQITTRNDQSLTTVKASFEDVLEEQRHGFQEEMEQLKREHQKELDEEKAATRLALEAVRRAHEEELKAAASRKINSDKDREGTRQNFSVMLEQMREELTTLSAAYSAKCIENAQLDERLSALMEQREREGDSEDIQRLQRDLVARDAQVAELQRRITAYELRGGDSPSGISDKDESSSEAPFPEKTSNNLAVKYRKMNKNRRTDIRFHSNPVIPMLEGVPEYLIEDVRRSLAVPVSERRKFFETIAEYSTPF
;
A
#
# COMPACT_ATOMS: atom_id res chain seq x y z
N MET A 1 28.11 5.35 -47.68
CA MET A 1 27.84 4.38 -46.62
C MET A 1 27.24 5.12 -45.45
N PHE A 2 25.93 4.98 -45.27
CA PHE A 2 25.18 5.64 -44.20
C PHE A 2 25.51 4.94 -42.88
N ARG A 3 26.04 5.68 -41.91
CA ARG A 3 26.12 5.26 -40.51
C ARG A 3 24.77 5.55 -39.88
N GLU A 4 24.03 4.49 -39.53
CA GLU A 4 22.85 4.58 -38.66
C GLU A 4 23.31 5.05 -37.28
N ALA A 5 22.97 6.29 -36.94
CA ALA A 5 23.03 6.78 -35.57
C ALA A 5 21.80 6.23 -34.83
N VAL A 6 22.00 5.19 -34.03
CA VAL A 6 20.98 4.65 -33.13
C VAL A 6 20.69 5.71 -32.04
N PRO A 7 19.42 6.07 -31.77
CA PRO A 7 19.11 7.18 -30.88
C PRO A 7 19.13 6.73 -29.41
N GLU A 8 20.27 6.88 -28.74
CA GLU A 8 20.43 6.66 -27.29
C GLU A 8 19.44 7.49 -26.44
N SER A 9 18.95 8.62 -26.97
CA SER A 9 17.91 9.45 -26.34
C SER A 9 16.56 8.74 -26.21
N SER A 10 16.25 7.81 -27.12
CA SER A 10 14.99 7.07 -27.10
C SER A 10 14.98 6.01 -26.00
N SER A 11 16.11 5.33 -25.75
CA SER A 11 16.19 4.29 -24.72
C SER A 11 16.11 4.89 -23.31
N LEU A 12 16.77 6.02 -23.09
CA LEU A 12 16.78 6.71 -21.81
C LEU A 12 15.41 7.33 -21.48
N THR A 13 14.70 7.81 -22.51
CA THR A 13 13.32 8.28 -22.37
C THR A 13 12.34 7.13 -22.09
N ALA A 14 12.56 5.96 -22.69
CA ALA A 14 11.77 4.76 -22.41
C ALA A 14 11.99 4.26 -20.97
N LEU A 15 13.24 4.27 -20.49
CA LEU A 15 13.59 3.94 -19.11
C LEU A 15 12.95 4.89 -18.10
N ARG A 16 12.98 6.20 -18.35
CA ARG A 16 12.31 7.20 -17.50
C ARG A 16 10.80 7.00 -17.43
N LYS A 17 10.17 6.67 -18.56
CA LYS A 17 8.74 6.34 -18.60
C LYS A 17 8.42 5.05 -17.85
N SER A 18 9.24 4.01 -18.00
CA SER A 18 9.09 2.75 -17.28
C SER A 18 9.27 2.94 -15.77
N LEU A 19 10.25 3.75 -15.36
CA LEU A 19 10.49 4.09 -13.96
C LEU A 19 9.31 4.87 -13.38
N ALA A 20 8.78 5.86 -14.09
CA ALA A 20 7.62 6.62 -13.66
C ALA A 20 6.37 5.74 -13.48
N VAL A 21 6.15 4.77 -14.39
CA VAL A 21 5.07 3.79 -14.28
C VAL A 21 5.28 2.87 -13.08
N ALA A 22 6.50 2.37 -12.86
CA ALA A 22 6.83 1.54 -11.71
C ALA A 22 6.67 2.30 -10.38
N GLU A 23 7.11 3.56 -10.31
CA GLU A 23 6.90 4.40 -9.12
C GLU A 23 5.42 4.68 -8.86
N GLN A 24 4.62 4.88 -9.90
CA GLN A 24 3.18 5.07 -9.76
C GLN A 24 2.50 3.81 -9.24
N ASP A 25 2.94 2.63 -9.70
CA ASP A 25 2.41 1.35 -9.24
C ASP A 25 2.80 1.07 -7.77
N VAL A 26 4.02 1.42 -7.36
CA VAL A 26 4.46 1.36 -5.96
C VAL A 26 3.64 2.29 -5.08
N ARG A 27 3.40 3.54 -5.50
CA ARG A 27 2.54 4.48 -4.74
C ARG A 27 1.12 3.95 -4.60
N LYS A 28 0.55 3.41 -5.68
CA LYS A 28 -0.78 2.80 -5.64
C LYS A 28 -0.84 1.59 -4.70
N LYS A 29 0.19 0.74 -4.69
CA LYS A 29 0.29 -0.38 -3.75
C LYS A 29 0.46 0.06 -2.30
N GLN A 30 1.14 1.18 -2.07
CA GLN A 30 1.23 1.78 -0.73
C GLN A 30 -0.12 2.32 -0.26
N GLU A 31 -0.85 3.02 -1.13
CA GLU A 31 -2.21 3.50 -0.84
C GLU A 31 -3.17 2.34 -0.54
N GLU A 32 -3.16 1.28 -1.37
CA GLU A 32 -3.94 0.05 -1.14
C GLU A 32 -3.58 -0.61 0.20
N MET A 33 -2.29 -0.66 0.56
CA MET A 33 -1.81 -1.21 1.84
C MET A 33 -2.24 -0.36 3.04
N GLU A 34 -2.22 0.96 2.91
CA GLU A 34 -2.63 1.88 3.97
C GLU A 34 -4.15 1.86 4.17
N GLU A 35 -4.92 1.74 3.08
CA GLU A 35 -6.36 1.55 3.13
C GLU A 35 -6.73 0.21 3.80
N LEU A 36 -6.07 -0.89 3.43
CA LEU A 36 -6.27 -2.19 4.09
C LEU A 36 -5.87 -2.17 5.57
N ARG A 37 -4.80 -1.44 5.94
CA ARG A 37 -4.41 -1.25 7.35
C ARG A 37 -5.45 -0.45 8.12
N SER A 38 -5.96 0.62 7.53
CA SER A 38 -7.02 1.44 8.15
C SER A 38 -8.30 0.63 8.33
N GLN A 39 -8.70 -0.15 7.33
CA GLN A 39 -9.85 -1.05 7.40
C GLN A 39 -9.67 -2.12 8.48
N LEU A 40 -8.49 -2.73 8.60
CA LEU A 40 -8.21 -3.74 9.63
C LEU A 40 -8.25 -3.17 11.05
N VAL A 41 -7.67 -1.99 11.26
CA VAL A 41 -7.68 -1.31 12.57
C VAL A 41 -9.10 -0.89 12.97
N ASN A 42 -9.87 -0.33 12.03
CA ASN A 42 -11.24 0.09 12.29
C ASN A 42 -12.17 -1.11 12.52
N GLN A 43 -11.98 -2.20 11.78
CA GLN A 43 -12.76 -3.43 11.95
C GLN A 43 -12.50 -4.10 13.30
N ASP A 44 -11.23 -4.14 13.75
CA ASP A 44 -10.88 -4.64 15.08
C ASP A 44 -11.46 -3.75 16.20
N TYR A 45 -11.48 -2.43 16.01
CA TYR A 45 -12.09 -1.50 16.96
C TYR A 45 -13.61 -1.67 17.02
N GLU A 46 -14.32 -1.64 15.89
CA GLU A 46 -15.78 -1.82 15.83
C GLU A 46 -16.22 -3.18 16.40
N GLN A 47 -15.49 -4.27 16.10
CA GLN A 47 -15.78 -5.59 16.67
C GLN A 47 -15.58 -5.63 18.18
N ARG A 48 -14.55 -4.96 18.71
CA ARG A 48 -14.32 -4.87 20.16
C ARG A 48 -15.41 -4.04 20.84
N VAL A 49 -15.80 -2.90 20.27
CA VAL A 49 -16.87 -2.06 20.79
C VAL A 49 -18.20 -2.82 20.78
N ALA A 50 -18.56 -3.45 19.66
CA ALA A 50 -19.78 -4.24 19.53
C ALA A 50 -19.84 -5.44 20.50
N ALA A 51 -18.70 -6.01 20.90
CA ALA A 51 -18.64 -7.09 21.88
C ALA A 51 -18.68 -6.59 23.34
N LEU A 52 -18.12 -5.42 23.62
CA LEU A 52 -18.02 -4.85 24.98
C LEU A 52 -19.28 -4.11 25.39
N GLN A 53 -19.87 -3.34 24.49
CA GLN A 53 -21.01 -2.46 24.76
C GLN A 53 -22.20 -3.21 25.38
N PRO A 54 -22.68 -4.34 24.84
CA PRO A 54 -23.83 -5.06 25.41
C PRO A 54 -23.53 -5.63 26.81
N ARG A 55 -22.27 -5.97 27.07
CA ARG A 55 -21.82 -6.48 28.39
C ARG A 55 -21.84 -5.38 29.44
N LEU A 56 -21.34 -4.18 29.10
CA LEU A 56 -21.36 -3.01 29.99
C LEU A 56 -22.79 -2.58 30.30
N ILE A 57 -23.67 -2.52 29.28
CA ILE A 57 -25.09 -2.22 29.47
C ILE A 57 -25.75 -3.24 30.41
N THR A 58 -25.50 -4.53 30.20
CA THR A 58 -26.06 -5.59 31.05
C THR A 58 -25.56 -5.46 32.49
N MET A 59 -24.27 -5.19 32.70
CA MET A 59 -23.68 -4.97 34.03
C MET A 59 -24.32 -3.76 34.72
N LEU A 60 -24.44 -2.62 34.05
CA LEU A 60 -25.04 -1.40 34.61
C LEU A 60 -26.52 -1.62 34.95
N ARG A 61 -27.27 -2.36 34.12
CA ARG A 61 -28.67 -2.76 34.43
C ARG A 61 -28.76 -3.57 35.71
N VAL A 62 -27.84 -4.50 35.93
CA VAL A 62 -27.78 -5.31 37.16
C VAL A 62 -27.42 -4.42 38.36
N GLN A 63 -26.43 -3.54 38.23
CA GLN A 63 -26.01 -2.62 39.29
C GLN A 63 -27.11 -1.65 39.71
N LEU A 64 -27.78 -0.99 38.74
CA LEU A 64 -28.92 -0.11 39.01
C LEU A 64 -30.08 -0.87 39.68
N THR A 65 -30.25 -2.16 39.39
CA THR A 65 -31.24 -3.04 40.04
C THR A 65 -30.86 -3.38 41.47
N ALA A 66 -29.59 -3.69 41.73
CA ALA A 66 -29.10 -3.87 43.09
C ALA A 66 -29.29 -2.60 43.91
N ILE A 67 -28.91 -1.44 43.37
CA ILE A 67 -29.12 -0.12 43.99
C ILE A 67 -30.60 0.11 44.29
N THR A 68 -31.48 -0.11 43.32
CA THR A 68 -32.95 0.02 43.50
C THR A 68 -33.46 -0.84 44.67
N ASN A 69 -32.92 -2.04 44.84
CA ASN A 69 -33.32 -2.95 45.92
C ASN A 69 -32.76 -2.51 47.29
N ILE A 70 -31.55 -1.96 47.32
CA ILE A 70 -30.95 -1.38 48.53
C ILE A 70 -31.77 -0.16 48.97
N THR A 71 -32.18 0.72 48.04
CA THR A 71 -33.00 1.89 48.34
C THR A 71 -34.40 1.52 48.86
N LYS A 72 -34.94 0.36 48.47
CA LYS A 72 -36.20 -0.19 49.02
C LYS A 72 -36.04 -0.83 50.40
N SER A 73 -34.82 -1.11 50.83
CA SER A 73 -34.52 -1.71 52.13
C SER A 73 -34.50 -0.62 53.21
N ARG A 74 -35.00 -0.91 54.42
CA ARG A 74 -35.07 0.04 55.57
C ARG A 74 -33.68 0.41 56.16
N LEU A 75 -32.61 0.26 55.39
CA LEU A 75 -31.21 0.45 55.81
C LEU A 75 -30.71 1.88 55.55
N LEU A 76 -31.46 2.68 54.78
CA LEU A 76 -31.12 4.06 54.46
C LEU A 76 -31.94 5.04 55.29
N ASP A 77 -31.29 6.14 55.66
CA ASP A 77 -31.98 7.29 56.25
C ASP A 77 -33.03 7.84 55.27
N GLN A 78 -34.22 8.19 55.75
CA GLN A 78 -35.36 8.64 54.93
C GLN A 78 -35.12 9.98 54.19
N SER A 79 -33.98 10.62 54.45
CA SER A 79 -33.57 11.91 53.89
C SER A 79 -32.99 11.82 52.48
N ILE A 80 -32.70 10.63 51.97
CA ILE A 80 -31.91 10.44 50.74
C ILE A 80 -32.82 10.07 49.56
N ASN A 81 -33.17 11.07 48.75
CA ASN A 81 -34.05 10.92 47.58
C ASN A 81 -33.29 10.52 46.31
N ILE A 82 -32.84 9.27 46.20
CA ILE A 82 -32.08 8.74 45.05
C ILE A 82 -33.00 8.08 43.98
N GLY A 83 -34.30 7.98 44.27
CA GLY A 83 -35.25 7.24 43.42
C GLY A 83 -35.43 7.82 42.01
N GLU A 84 -35.37 9.15 41.88
CA GLU A 84 -35.48 9.85 40.59
C GLU A 84 -34.19 9.66 39.77
N ASP A 85 -33.03 9.82 40.38
CA ASP A 85 -31.71 9.64 39.74
C ASP A 85 -31.52 8.21 39.20
N ILE A 86 -31.96 7.19 39.95
CA ILE A 86 -31.94 5.78 39.48
C ILE A 86 -32.83 5.59 38.26
N LYS A 87 -33.99 6.25 38.23
CA LYS A 87 -34.95 6.14 37.13
C LYS A 87 -34.43 6.86 35.89
N GLU A 88 -33.81 8.03 36.06
CA GLU A 88 -33.15 8.78 35.00
C GLU A 88 -31.98 7.99 34.41
N LEU A 89 -31.11 7.41 35.24
CA LEU A 89 -29.99 6.57 34.78
C LEU A 89 -30.45 5.31 34.04
N ARG A 90 -31.57 4.71 34.45
CA ARG A 90 -32.17 3.58 33.71
C ARG A 90 -32.68 4.01 32.35
N GLN A 91 -33.34 5.15 32.27
CA GLN A 91 -33.84 5.70 31.02
C GLN A 91 -32.69 6.03 30.06
N MET A 92 -31.65 6.72 30.56
CA MET A 92 -30.44 6.99 29.78
C MET A 92 -29.76 5.70 29.31
N LEU A 93 -29.73 4.65 30.13
CA LEU A 93 -29.14 3.35 29.77
C LEU A 93 -29.95 2.59 28.71
N ASP A 94 -31.27 2.79 28.68
CA ASP A 94 -32.15 2.18 27.67
C ASP A 94 -32.11 2.94 26.34
N ASP A 95 -31.76 4.23 26.36
CA ASP A 95 -31.67 5.10 25.19
C ASP A 95 -30.25 5.19 24.57
N VAL A 96 -29.26 4.46 25.12
CA VAL A 96 -27.86 4.46 24.61
C VAL A 96 -27.80 3.98 23.16
N HIS A 97 -27.10 4.74 22.31
CA HIS A 97 -26.90 4.39 20.90
C HIS A 97 -25.84 3.29 20.70
N GLU A 98 -26.04 2.39 19.72
CA GLU A 98 -25.03 1.37 19.36
C GLU A 98 -23.70 2.04 18.96
N GLY A 99 -22.61 1.61 19.59
CA GLY A 99 -21.26 2.14 19.41
C GLY A 99 -20.85 3.28 20.34
N ASP A 100 -21.79 3.90 21.07
CA ASP A 100 -21.49 5.04 21.95
C ASP A 100 -21.00 4.58 23.33
N LEU A 101 -19.68 4.57 23.52
CA LEU A 101 -19.03 4.23 24.79
C LEU A 101 -18.94 5.43 25.73
N GLU A 102 -19.03 6.66 25.22
CA GLU A 102 -18.96 7.89 26.02
C GLU A 102 -20.23 8.02 26.87
N GLU A 103 -21.40 7.75 26.29
CA GLU A 103 -22.69 7.71 27.02
C GLU A 103 -22.67 6.65 28.12
N ILE A 104 -22.11 5.46 27.83
CA ILE A 104 -21.98 4.37 28.81
C ILE A 104 -21.01 4.73 29.93
N GLN A 105 -19.89 5.37 29.59
CA GLN A 105 -18.91 5.83 30.57
C GLN A 105 -19.55 6.84 31.53
N LYS A 106 -20.30 7.80 31.00
CA LYS A 106 -21.03 8.79 31.82
C LYS A 106 -22.03 8.11 32.75
N ILE A 107 -22.82 7.17 32.25
CA ILE A 107 -23.78 6.41 33.08
C ILE A 107 -23.05 5.61 34.18
N LEU A 108 -21.86 5.08 33.88
CA LEU A 108 -21.04 4.34 34.84
C LEU A 108 -20.47 5.25 35.94
N GLU A 109 -20.02 6.45 35.58
CA GLU A 109 -19.57 7.48 36.52
C GLU A 109 -20.72 7.91 37.45
N ASP A 110 -21.90 8.21 36.88
CA ASP A 110 -23.09 8.60 37.64
C ASP A 110 -23.60 7.46 38.54
N THR A 111 -23.54 6.20 38.06
CA THR A 111 -23.86 5.01 38.88
C THR A 111 -22.88 4.86 40.05
N THR A 112 -21.61 5.23 39.86
CA THR A 112 -20.59 5.21 40.92
C THR A 112 -20.86 6.29 41.98
N VAL A 113 -21.29 7.49 41.55
CA VAL A 113 -21.74 8.55 42.45
C VAL A 113 -22.94 8.09 43.29
N LEU A 114 -23.89 7.35 42.71
CA LEU A 114 -25.00 6.78 43.47
C LEU A 114 -24.54 5.81 44.55
N TYR A 115 -23.57 4.94 44.25
CA TYR A 115 -23.00 4.04 45.25
C TYR A 115 -22.33 4.81 46.40
N ASP A 116 -21.62 5.91 46.12
CA ASP A 116 -21.01 6.75 47.15
C ASP A 116 -22.08 7.44 48.02
N GLN A 117 -23.14 7.98 47.42
CA GLN A 117 -24.27 8.57 48.16
C GLN A 117 -24.98 7.56 49.05
N ILE A 118 -25.21 6.34 48.55
CA ILE A 118 -25.80 5.24 49.33
C ILE A 118 -24.86 4.85 50.47
N SER A 119 -23.55 4.74 50.22
CA SER A 119 -22.58 4.34 51.24
C SER A 119 -22.53 5.31 52.43
N ARG A 120 -22.73 6.61 52.17
CA ARG A 120 -22.80 7.66 53.20
C ARG A 120 -24.14 7.68 53.95
N GLY A 121 -25.17 7.05 53.37
CA GLY A 121 -26.54 7.03 53.86
C GLY A 121 -26.98 5.79 54.62
N ILE A 122 -26.15 4.74 54.62
CA ILE A 122 -26.44 3.50 55.35
C ILE A 122 -26.32 3.79 56.85
N VAL A 123 -27.45 3.70 57.55
CA VAL A 123 -27.51 3.74 59.01
C VAL A 123 -27.39 2.31 59.51
N PHE A 124 -26.27 1.97 60.13
CA PHE A 124 -26.15 0.70 60.84
C PHE A 124 -27.04 0.76 62.09
N PRO A 125 -28.05 -0.11 62.24
CA PRO A 125 -28.64 -0.32 63.55
C PRO A 125 -27.54 -0.90 64.41
N SER A 126 -27.06 -0.15 65.40
CA SER A 126 -26.21 -0.70 66.45
C SER A 126 -26.94 -1.90 67.04
N GLN A 127 -26.45 -3.12 66.73
CA GLN A 127 -26.89 -4.31 67.44
C GLN A 127 -26.51 -4.12 68.90
N SER A 128 -27.52 -3.81 69.72
CA SER A 128 -27.42 -3.93 71.15
C SER A 128 -27.51 -5.42 71.46
N ASP A 129 -26.43 -5.97 72.01
CA ASP A 129 -26.41 -7.31 72.62
C ASP A 129 -27.48 -7.37 73.71
N SER A 130 -28.66 -7.85 73.35
CA SER A 130 -29.79 -8.04 74.26
C SER A 130 -30.44 -9.39 73.98
N TRP A 131 -29.69 -10.46 74.23
CA TRP A 131 -30.22 -11.83 74.36
C TRP A 131 -29.48 -12.55 75.49
N THR A 132 -29.64 -12.05 76.70
CA THR A 132 -29.43 -12.83 77.93
C THR A 132 -30.67 -12.65 78.82
N MET A 133 -31.73 -13.41 78.52
CA MET A 133 -32.82 -13.58 79.47
C MET A 133 -32.47 -14.70 80.43
N THR A 134 -32.32 -14.30 81.67
CA THR A 134 -32.49 -15.09 82.88
C THR A 134 -33.97 -15.47 82.96
N GLU A 135 -34.28 -16.76 83.05
CA GLU A 135 -35.52 -17.20 83.69
C GLU A 135 -35.17 -18.20 84.79
N GLY A 136 -35.63 -17.88 86.00
CA GLY A 136 -35.76 -18.83 87.07
C GLY A 136 -37.19 -18.78 87.57
N ALA A 137 -37.78 -19.94 87.83
CA ALA A 137 -38.61 -20.20 89.01
C ALA A 137 -39.14 -21.64 89.03
N VAL A 138 -38.72 -22.36 90.08
CA VAL A 138 -39.57 -23.12 91.02
C VAL A 138 -40.18 -24.46 90.57
N GLU A 139 -39.65 -25.49 91.22
CA GLU A 139 -40.17 -26.80 91.68
C GLU A 139 -41.69 -27.09 91.57
N ALA A 140 -42.05 -28.31 91.13
CA ALA A 140 -42.83 -29.30 91.91
C ALA A 140 -43.19 -30.58 91.11
N GLU A 141 -42.78 -31.72 91.66
CA GLU A 141 -43.41 -33.06 91.72
C GLU A 141 -44.27 -33.68 90.59
N SER A 142 -43.95 -34.96 90.32
CA SER A 142 -44.85 -36.10 90.05
C SER A 142 -45.51 -36.23 88.68
N ASP A 143 -45.14 -37.25 87.89
CA ASP A 143 -45.89 -38.52 87.77
C ASP A 143 -45.17 -39.48 86.77
N TYR A 144 -45.16 -40.78 87.07
CA TYR A 144 -44.50 -41.82 86.28
C TYR A 144 -45.48 -42.35 85.21
N SER A 145 -45.25 -42.07 83.92
CA SER A 145 -45.51 -42.97 82.77
C SER A 145 -45.46 -42.25 81.41
N ASP A 146 -44.28 -42.02 80.82
CA ASP A 146 -44.20 -41.59 79.40
C ASP A 146 -42.85 -41.82 78.65
N GLU A 147 -41.86 -42.51 79.24
CA GLU A 147 -40.51 -42.57 78.62
C GLU A 147 -40.44 -43.43 77.32
N GLU A 148 -41.38 -44.34 77.08
CA GLU A 148 -41.41 -45.16 75.86
C GLU A 148 -42.04 -44.45 74.64
N GLU A 149 -42.99 -43.52 74.83
CA GLU A 149 -43.56 -42.73 73.73
C GLU A 149 -42.61 -41.57 73.34
N ASP A 150 -42.02 -40.89 74.33
CA ASP A 150 -41.02 -39.83 74.09
C ASP A 150 -39.78 -40.34 73.35
N SER A 151 -39.24 -41.52 73.72
CA SER A 151 -38.06 -42.10 73.05
C SER A 151 -38.33 -42.55 71.61
N LYS A 152 -39.56 -42.97 71.31
CA LYS A 152 -39.98 -43.32 69.96
C LYS A 152 -40.17 -42.06 69.11
N GLN A 153 -40.75 -41.01 69.68
CA GLN A 153 -40.92 -39.73 69.03
C GLN A 153 -39.56 -39.08 68.72
N ASP A 154 -38.60 -39.14 69.65
CA ASP A 154 -37.21 -38.71 69.41
C ASP A 154 -36.53 -39.50 68.29
N SER A 155 -36.78 -40.80 68.20
CA SER A 155 -36.25 -41.66 67.12
C SER A 155 -36.85 -41.29 65.76
N GLU A 156 -38.15 -40.97 65.71
CA GLU A 156 -38.84 -40.52 64.49
C GLU A 156 -38.32 -39.14 64.04
N TRP A 157 -38.13 -38.19 64.95
CA TRP A 157 -37.52 -36.88 64.63
C TRP A 157 -36.07 -36.99 64.14
N GLN A 158 -35.28 -37.88 64.74
CA GLN A 158 -33.91 -38.14 64.27
C GLN A 158 -33.90 -38.73 62.86
N ALA A 159 -34.83 -39.63 62.55
CA ALA A 159 -34.98 -40.20 61.21
C ALA A 159 -35.43 -39.13 60.19
N GLU A 160 -36.38 -38.26 60.55
CA GLU A 160 -36.83 -37.16 59.70
C GLU A 160 -35.72 -36.13 59.45
N MET A 161 -34.99 -35.73 60.48
CA MET A 161 -33.83 -34.83 60.35
C MET A 161 -32.75 -35.42 59.45
N THR A 162 -32.47 -36.72 59.57
CA THR A 162 -31.54 -37.43 58.69
C THR A 162 -32.06 -37.48 57.25
N ALA A 163 -33.36 -37.70 57.04
CA ALA A 163 -33.97 -37.70 55.72
C ALA A 163 -33.87 -36.31 55.06
N ILE A 164 -34.17 -35.23 55.79
CA ILE A 164 -34.04 -33.85 55.32
C ILE A 164 -32.59 -33.51 55.00
N GLN A 165 -31.64 -33.93 55.83
CA GLN A 165 -30.21 -33.74 55.57
C GLN A 165 -29.78 -34.45 54.29
N ASN A 166 -30.21 -35.69 54.09
CA ASN A 166 -29.90 -36.47 52.89
C ASN A 166 -30.54 -35.88 51.63
N THR A 167 -31.78 -35.41 51.69
CA THR A 167 -32.44 -34.75 50.54
C THR A 167 -31.73 -33.45 50.19
N HIS A 168 -31.43 -32.61 51.18
CA HIS A 168 -30.70 -31.36 50.95
C HIS A 168 -29.29 -31.62 50.40
N GLN A 169 -28.57 -32.62 50.92
CA GLN A 169 -27.28 -33.01 50.40
C GLN A 169 -27.37 -33.48 48.93
N SER A 170 -28.37 -34.29 48.60
CA SER A 170 -28.59 -34.76 47.22
C SER A 170 -28.92 -33.62 46.25
N GLU A 171 -29.71 -32.63 46.69
CA GLU A 171 -30.02 -31.43 45.91
C GLU A 171 -28.76 -30.59 45.65
N LEU A 172 -27.94 -30.36 46.68
CA LEU A 172 -26.67 -29.64 46.55
C LEU A 172 -25.71 -30.37 45.62
N GLU A 173 -25.63 -31.70 45.70
CA GLU A 173 -24.83 -32.51 44.79
C GLU A 173 -25.35 -32.40 43.36
N THR A 174 -26.66 -32.44 43.14
CA THR A 174 -27.26 -32.31 41.80
C THR A 174 -26.95 -30.94 41.19
N ILE A 175 -27.09 -29.87 41.98
CA ILE A 175 -26.75 -28.51 41.57
C ILE A 175 -25.25 -28.40 41.25
N ARG A 176 -24.38 -29.00 42.09
CA ARG A 176 -22.93 -29.04 41.85
C ARG A 176 -22.60 -29.71 40.52
N HIS A 177 -23.13 -30.91 40.27
CA HIS A 177 -22.89 -31.64 39.01
C HIS A 177 -23.43 -30.88 37.80
N HIS A 178 -24.56 -30.17 37.92
CA HIS A 178 -25.10 -29.33 36.85
C HIS A 178 -24.11 -28.23 36.45
N TYR A 179 -23.56 -27.50 37.44
CA TYR A 179 -22.56 -26.45 37.19
C TYR A 179 -21.23 -27.03 36.70
N GLU A 180 -20.77 -28.16 37.24
CA GLU A 180 -19.56 -28.83 36.77
C GLU A 180 -19.67 -29.24 35.30
N HIS A 181 -20.82 -29.79 34.89
CA HIS A 181 -21.10 -30.14 33.50
C HIS A 181 -21.15 -28.89 32.60
N GLN A 182 -21.83 -27.83 33.04
CA GLN A 182 -21.89 -26.57 32.31
C GLN A 182 -20.49 -25.96 32.11
N LEU A 183 -19.67 -25.94 33.17
CA LEU A 183 -18.28 -25.47 33.11
C LEU A 183 -17.42 -26.33 32.20
N LYS A 184 -17.62 -27.65 32.20
CA LYS A 184 -16.91 -28.56 31.29
C LYS A 184 -17.23 -28.25 29.83
N GLY A 185 -18.50 -28.08 29.48
CA GLY A 185 -18.89 -27.71 28.12
C GLY A 185 -18.41 -26.32 27.69
N MET A 186 -18.29 -25.37 28.64
CA MET A 186 -17.64 -24.08 28.37
C MET A 186 -16.14 -24.23 28.10
N ARG A 187 -15.42 -25.04 28.91
CA ARG A 187 -13.99 -25.31 28.72
C ARG A 187 -13.70 -25.98 27.38
N GLU A 188 -14.45 -27.02 27.02
CA GLU A 188 -14.27 -27.72 25.74
C GLU A 188 -14.50 -26.77 24.56
N ARG A 189 -15.50 -25.87 24.62
CA ARG A 189 -15.71 -24.85 23.59
C ARG A 189 -14.54 -23.88 23.47
N ILE A 190 -13.99 -23.43 24.60
CA ILE A 190 -12.82 -22.56 24.61
C ILE A 190 -11.61 -23.29 24.00
N GLU A 191 -11.34 -24.52 24.42
CA GLU A 191 -10.23 -25.33 23.90
C GLU A 191 -10.34 -25.58 22.38
N HIS A 192 -11.56 -25.85 21.89
CA HIS A 192 -11.81 -26.01 20.46
C HIS A 192 -11.57 -24.72 19.66
N GLU A 193 -12.00 -23.57 20.20
CA GLU A 193 -11.79 -22.27 19.56
C GLU A 193 -10.31 -21.89 19.59
N GLU A 194 -9.61 -22.13 20.70
CA GLU A 194 -8.16 -21.93 20.81
C GLU A 194 -7.38 -22.83 19.85
N ALA A 195 -7.78 -24.10 19.67
CA ALA A 195 -7.18 -25.00 18.71
C ALA A 195 -7.41 -24.53 17.26
N ARG A 196 -8.60 -24.00 16.96
CA ARG A 196 -8.90 -23.40 15.66
C ARG A 196 -8.04 -22.16 15.41
N ARG A 197 -7.93 -21.28 16.40
CA ARG A 197 -7.08 -20.07 16.35
C ARG A 197 -5.61 -20.43 16.12
N ARG A 198 -5.09 -21.46 16.81
CA ARG A 198 -3.72 -21.95 16.61
C ARG A 198 -3.49 -22.44 15.18
N LYS A 199 -4.40 -23.24 14.61
CA LYS A 199 -4.28 -23.69 13.21
C LYS A 199 -4.26 -22.54 12.22
N LEU A 200 -5.17 -21.57 12.36
CA LEU A 200 -5.19 -20.38 11.50
C LEU A 200 -3.91 -19.55 11.63
N GLN A 201 -3.37 -19.45 12.85
CA GLN A 201 -2.10 -18.77 13.09
C GLN A 201 -0.92 -19.51 12.43
N GLU A 202 -0.89 -20.84 12.52
CA GLU A 202 0.12 -21.67 11.84
C GLU A 202 0.04 -21.54 10.31
N GLU A 203 -1.17 -21.57 9.73
CA GLU A 203 -1.40 -21.35 8.30
C GLU A 203 -0.94 -19.95 7.86
N LEU A 204 -1.24 -18.91 8.65
CA LEU A 204 -0.80 -17.54 8.36
C LEU A 204 0.73 -17.43 8.36
N VAL A 205 1.41 -18.01 9.36
CA VAL A 205 2.87 -18.06 9.42
C VAL A 205 3.45 -18.83 8.23
N GLN A 206 2.84 -19.94 7.85
CA GLN A 206 3.29 -20.73 6.69
C GLN A 206 3.14 -19.96 5.38
N ILE A 207 2.02 -19.26 5.16
CA ILE A 207 1.81 -18.42 3.98
C ILE A 207 2.82 -17.27 3.97
N THR A 208 3.03 -16.62 5.12
CA THR A 208 3.97 -15.50 5.25
C THR A 208 5.40 -15.94 4.94
N THR A 209 5.87 -17.04 5.53
CA THR A 209 7.21 -17.59 5.28
C THR A 209 7.40 -18.02 3.83
N ARG A 210 6.39 -18.62 3.19
CA ARG A 210 6.44 -18.97 1.76
C ARG A 210 6.48 -17.73 0.87
N ASN A 211 5.72 -16.69 1.22
CA ASN A 211 5.74 -15.41 0.51
C ASN A 211 7.13 -14.75 0.60
N ASP A 212 7.70 -14.69 1.80
CA ASP A 212 9.04 -14.14 2.04
C ASP A 212 10.12 -14.88 1.24
N GLN A 213 10.04 -16.21 1.20
CA GLN A 213 10.94 -17.05 0.38
C GLN A 213 10.78 -16.73 -1.10
N SER A 214 9.54 -16.69 -1.61
CA SER A 214 9.26 -16.35 -3.00
C SER A 214 9.77 -14.95 -3.36
N LEU A 215 9.56 -13.97 -2.48
CA LEU A 215 10.04 -12.61 -2.66
C LEU A 215 11.57 -12.56 -2.69
N THR A 216 12.23 -13.32 -1.82
CA THR A 216 13.69 -13.43 -1.78
C THR A 216 14.24 -14.03 -3.07
N THR A 217 13.63 -15.11 -3.57
CA THR A 217 14.02 -15.72 -4.84
C THR A 217 13.83 -14.76 -6.02
N VAL A 218 12.71 -14.04 -6.07
CA VAL A 218 12.47 -13.04 -7.12
C VAL A 218 13.49 -11.91 -7.06
N LYS A 219 13.78 -11.39 -5.87
CA LYS A 219 14.83 -10.37 -5.67
C LYS A 219 16.20 -10.87 -6.13
N ALA A 220 16.58 -12.09 -5.77
CA ALA A 220 17.83 -12.69 -6.22
C ALA A 220 17.88 -12.80 -7.75
N SER A 221 16.80 -13.28 -8.39
CA SER A 221 16.75 -13.39 -9.86
C SER A 221 16.86 -12.02 -10.57
N PHE A 222 16.29 -10.96 -9.98
CA PHE A 222 16.44 -9.61 -10.53
C PHE A 222 17.87 -9.09 -10.36
N GLU A 223 18.51 -9.34 -9.22
CA GLU A 223 19.91 -8.97 -9.01
C GLU A 223 20.81 -9.71 -10.01
N ASP A 224 20.61 -11.02 -10.22
CA ASP A 224 21.36 -11.82 -11.19
C ASP A 224 21.23 -11.26 -12.62
N VAL A 225 20.02 -10.91 -13.06
CA VAL A 225 19.78 -10.32 -14.38
C VAL A 225 20.45 -8.94 -14.49
N LEU A 226 20.41 -8.13 -13.44
CA LEU A 226 21.09 -6.83 -13.43
C LEU A 226 22.61 -6.99 -13.47
N GLU A 227 23.16 -7.98 -12.77
CA GLU A 227 24.58 -8.33 -12.83
C GLU A 227 25.00 -8.80 -14.22
N GLU A 228 24.21 -9.67 -14.85
CA GLU A 228 24.47 -10.15 -16.20
C GLU A 228 24.45 -8.99 -17.22
N GLN A 229 23.49 -8.07 -17.11
CA GLN A 229 23.46 -6.87 -17.97
C GLN A 229 24.67 -5.95 -17.74
N ARG A 230 25.04 -5.71 -16.48
CA ARG A 230 26.22 -4.91 -16.14
C ARG A 230 27.49 -5.55 -16.70
N HIS A 231 27.62 -6.87 -16.58
CA HIS A 231 28.73 -7.63 -17.13
C HIS A 231 28.76 -7.57 -18.66
N GLY A 232 27.62 -7.77 -19.32
CA GLY A 232 27.50 -7.68 -20.78
C GLY A 232 27.95 -6.33 -21.33
N PHE A 233 27.48 -5.21 -20.74
CA PHE A 233 27.93 -3.88 -21.16
C PHE A 233 29.42 -3.65 -20.91
N GLN A 234 29.96 -4.17 -19.81
CA GLN A 234 31.39 -4.08 -19.52
C GLN A 234 32.21 -4.85 -20.56
N GLU A 235 31.80 -6.07 -20.91
CA GLU A 235 32.45 -6.88 -21.93
C GLU A 235 32.38 -6.25 -23.31
N GLU A 236 31.22 -5.70 -23.70
CA GLU A 236 31.05 -4.96 -24.96
C GLU A 236 31.96 -3.73 -25.01
N MET A 237 32.09 -3.01 -23.89
CA MET A 237 33.01 -1.87 -23.80
C MET A 237 34.47 -2.27 -23.91
N GLU A 238 34.87 -3.38 -23.30
CA GLU A 238 36.22 -3.92 -23.44
C GLU A 238 36.48 -4.44 -24.86
N GLN A 239 35.48 -5.05 -25.49
CA GLN A 239 35.55 -5.49 -26.88
C GLN A 239 35.73 -4.31 -27.82
N LEU A 240 34.91 -3.27 -27.69
CA LEU A 240 34.99 -2.09 -28.54
C LEU A 240 36.35 -1.39 -28.39
N LYS A 241 36.89 -1.30 -27.17
CA LYS A 241 38.24 -0.77 -26.93
C LYS A 241 39.32 -1.62 -27.60
N ARG A 242 39.23 -2.95 -27.52
CA ARG A 242 40.16 -3.87 -28.18
C ARG A 242 40.10 -3.74 -29.70
N GLU A 243 38.90 -3.68 -30.27
CA GLU A 243 38.69 -3.51 -31.71
C GLU A 243 39.21 -2.16 -32.20
N HIS A 244 38.88 -1.08 -31.51
CA HIS A 244 39.40 0.25 -31.83
C HIS A 244 40.93 0.31 -31.77
N GLN A 245 41.55 -0.30 -30.75
CA GLN A 245 43.01 -0.37 -30.65
C GLN A 245 43.62 -1.16 -31.81
N LYS A 246 42.98 -2.26 -32.21
CA LYS A 246 43.42 -3.08 -33.34
C LYS A 246 43.31 -2.29 -34.66
N GLU A 247 42.19 -1.61 -34.91
CA GLU A 247 41.99 -0.74 -36.07
C GLU A 247 43.04 0.38 -36.13
N LEU A 248 43.33 1.01 -35.00
CA LEU A 248 44.35 2.05 -34.89
C LEU A 248 45.74 1.52 -35.27
N ASP A 249 46.07 0.29 -34.86
CA ASP A 249 47.36 -0.33 -35.17
C ASP A 249 47.45 -0.78 -36.64
N GLU A 250 46.34 -1.23 -37.23
CA GLU A 250 46.21 -1.49 -38.66
C GLU A 250 46.36 -0.20 -39.49
N GLU A 251 45.74 0.91 -39.08
CA GLU A 251 45.89 2.23 -39.73
C GLU A 251 47.33 2.75 -39.63
N LYS A 252 47.97 2.62 -38.46
CA LYS A 252 49.41 2.93 -38.30
C LYS A 252 50.28 2.07 -39.21
N ALA A 253 49.93 0.79 -39.43
CA ALA A 253 50.67 -0.08 -40.34
C ALA A 253 50.48 0.32 -41.80
N ALA A 254 49.24 0.60 -42.22
CA ALA A 254 48.93 1.09 -43.56
C ALA A 254 49.63 2.42 -43.86
N THR A 255 49.63 3.35 -42.90
CA THR A 255 50.31 4.65 -43.02
C THR A 255 51.82 4.49 -43.17
N ARG A 256 52.43 3.58 -42.41
CA ARG A 256 53.86 3.24 -42.57
C ARG A 256 54.17 2.73 -43.97
N LEU A 257 53.37 1.80 -44.49
CA LEU A 257 53.53 1.28 -45.85
C LEU A 257 53.35 2.36 -46.91
N ALA A 258 52.37 3.26 -46.75
CA ALA A 258 52.17 4.39 -47.66
C ALA A 258 53.37 5.35 -47.67
N LEU A 259 53.92 5.69 -46.51
CA LEU A 259 55.12 6.53 -46.41
C LEU A 259 56.35 5.87 -47.04
N GLU A 260 56.52 4.55 -46.90
CA GLU A 260 57.59 3.80 -47.56
C GLU A 260 57.43 3.78 -49.09
N ALA A 261 56.21 3.63 -49.59
CA ALA A 261 55.92 3.70 -51.03
C ALA A 261 56.24 5.10 -51.60
N VAL A 262 55.85 6.17 -50.90
CA VAL A 262 56.18 7.55 -51.28
C VAL A 262 57.68 7.78 -51.28
N ARG A 263 58.41 7.30 -50.25
CA ARG A 263 59.88 7.40 -50.21
C ARG A 263 60.53 6.69 -51.39
N ARG A 264 60.11 5.46 -51.71
CA ARG A 264 60.62 4.73 -52.89
C ARG A 264 60.33 5.49 -54.18
N ALA A 265 59.10 5.97 -54.38
CA ALA A 265 58.73 6.73 -55.57
C ALA A 265 59.58 8.01 -55.72
N HIS A 266 59.81 8.73 -54.63
CA HIS A 266 60.67 9.92 -54.63
C HIS A 266 62.15 9.59 -54.93
N GLU A 267 62.69 8.50 -54.38
CA GLU A 267 64.05 8.05 -54.70
C GLU A 267 64.19 7.64 -56.18
N GLU A 268 63.18 6.98 -56.74
CA GLU A 268 63.12 6.63 -58.16
C GLU A 268 63.04 7.89 -59.03
N GLU A 269 62.24 8.89 -58.64
CA GLU A 269 62.14 10.16 -59.33
C GLU A 269 63.48 10.93 -59.30
N LEU A 270 64.17 10.97 -58.16
CA LEU A 270 65.51 11.56 -58.05
C LEU A 270 66.53 10.85 -58.95
N LYS A 271 66.49 9.51 -59.01
CA LYS A 271 67.35 8.72 -59.93
C LYS A 271 67.01 9.03 -61.39
N ALA A 272 65.73 9.12 -61.73
CA ALA A 272 65.24 9.48 -63.07
C ALA A 272 65.58 10.93 -63.44
N ALA A 273 65.56 11.86 -62.48
CA ALA A 273 65.93 13.26 -62.67
C ALA A 273 67.45 13.42 -62.83
N ALA A 274 68.26 12.70 -62.04
CA ALA A 274 69.71 12.68 -62.20
C ALA A 274 70.14 12.13 -63.57
N SER A 275 69.47 11.08 -64.05
CA SER A 275 69.69 10.54 -65.40
C SER A 275 69.18 11.45 -66.51
N ARG A 276 68.07 12.18 -66.30
CA ARG A 276 67.62 13.25 -67.22
C ARG A 276 68.56 14.45 -67.27
N LYS A 277 69.16 14.85 -66.13
CA LYS A 277 70.09 15.99 -66.02
C LYS A 277 71.41 15.79 -66.77
N ILE A 278 71.82 14.54 -66.99
CA ILE A 278 72.98 14.18 -67.84
C ILE A 278 72.67 14.42 -69.33
N ASN A 279 71.38 14.50 -69.73
CA ASN A 279 70.93 14.63 -71.12
C ASN A 279 70.34 16.00 -71.49
N SER A 280 70.27 16.98 -70.58
CA SER A 280 69.69 18.30 -70.90
C SER A 280 70.62 19.47 -70.56
N ASP A 281 71.65 19.66 -71.38
CA ASP A 281 72.28 20.97 -71.58
C ASP A 281 71.85 21.49 -72.95
N LYS A 282 70.64 22.09 -73.01
CA LYS A 282 70.09 22.94 -74.10
C LYS A 282 68.60 23.25 -73.83
N ASP A 283 68.30 24.09 -72.83
CA ASP A 283 67.09 24.96 -72.78
C ASP A 283 66.96 25.65 -71.41
N ARG A 284 67.91 26.53 -71.09
CA ARG A 284 67.94 27.23 -69.79
C ARG A 284 67.11 28.51 -69.73
N GLU A 285 66.67 29.05 -70.88
CA GLU A 285 66.04 30.37 -70.91
C GLU A 285 64.50 30.31 -70.82
N GLY A 286 63.83 29.46 -71.63
CA GLY A 286 62.37 29.30 -71.57
C GLY A 286 61.87 28.67 -70.26
N THR A 287 62.67 27.78 -69.68
CA THR A 287 62.39 27.13 -68.39
C THR A 287 62.35 28.14 -67.25
N ARG A 288 63.23 29.15 -67.28
CA ARG A 288 63.30 30.19 -66.23
C ARG A 288 62.07 31.10 -66.24
N GLN A 289 61.52 31.40 -67.42
CA GLN A 289 60.32 32.21 -67.57
C GLN A 289 59.06 31.45 -67.13
N ASN A 290 58.96 30.17 -67.49
CA ASN A 290 57.85 29.30 -67.06
C ASN A 290 57.86 29.04 -65.55
N PHE A 291 59.04 28.87 -64.94
CA PHE A 291 59.18 28.80 -63.48
C PHE A 291 58.72 30.09 -62.80
N SER A 292 59.01 31.26 -63.38
CA SER A 292 58.55 32.54 -62.84
C SER A 292 57.02 32.66 -62.86
N VAL A 293 56.37 32.25 -63.96
CA VAL A 293 54.90 32.27 -64.08
C VAL A 293 54.26 31.27 -63.10
N MET A 294 54.82 30.07 -62.97
CA MET A 294 54.35 29.06 -62.04
C MET A 294 54.51 29.49 -60.57
N LEU A 295 55.61 30.16 -60.23
CA LEU A 295 55.81 30.72 -58.88
C LEU A 295 54.79 31.82 -58.56
N GLU A 296 54.46 32.68 -59.54
CA GLU A 296 53.44 33.70 -59.34
C GLU A 296 52.05 33.09 -59.19
N GLN A 297 51.71 32.05 -59.98
CA GLN A 297 50.46 31.28 -59.82
C GLN A 297 50.35 30.60 -58.45
N MET A 298 51.41 29.91 -57.99
CA MET A 298 51.40 29.28 -56.67
C MET A 298 51.28 30.30 -55.54
N ARG A 299 51.87 31.50 -55.72
CA ARG A 299 51.72 32.60 -54.77
C ARG A 299 50.27 33.09 -54.74
N GLU A 300 49.63 33.24 -55.90
CA GLU A 300 48.25 33.69 -56.03
C GLU A 300 47.26 32.67 -55.46
N GLU A 301 47.46 31.38 -55.72
CA GLU A 301 46.71 30.28 -55.11
C GLU A 301 46.89 30.25 -53.58
N LEU A 302 48.10 30.42 -53.08
CA LEU A 302 48.37 30.46 -51.64
C LEU A 302 47.68 31.67 -50.97
N THR A 303 47.64 32.83 -51.63
CA THR A 303 46.89 34.00 -51.12
C THR A 303 45.38 33.77 -51.15
N THR A 304 44.87 33.10 -52.17
CA THR A 304 43.43 32.78 -52.27
C THR A 304 43.04 31.76 -51.21
N LEU A 305 43.88 30.74 -51.00
CA LEU A 305 43.67 29.70 -49.99
C LEU A 305 43.75 30.28 -48.58
N SER A 306 44.68 31.20 -48.30
CA SER A 306 44.79 31.84 -47.00
C SER A 306 43.60 32.76 -46.71
N ALA A 307 43.07 33.46 -47.72
CA ALA A 307 41.84 34.23 -47.61
C ALA A 307 40.59 33.33 -47.40
N ALA A 308 40.51 32.20 -48.10
CA ALA A 308 39.43 31.24 -47.92
C ALA A 308 39.47 30.58 -46.52
N TYR A 309 40.67 30.23 -46.04
CA TYR A 309 40.85 29.66 -44.71
C TYR A 309 40.51 30.67 -43.61
N SER A 310 40.93 31.92 -43.73
CA SER A 310 40.59 32.96 -42.75
C SER A 310 39.09 33.25 -42.71
N ALA A 311 38.42 33.28 -43.86
CA ALA A 311 36.95 33.39 -43.93
C ALA A 311 36.26 32.20 -43.23
N LYS A 312 36.75 30.98 -43.44
CA LYS A 312 36.20 29.77 -42.82
C LYS A 312 36.41 29.72 -41.30
N CYS A 313 37.54 30.25 -40.81
CA CYS A 313 37.76 30.40 -39.36
C CYS A 313 36.74 31.35 -38.72
N ILE A 314 36.40 32.46 -39.40
CA ILE A 314 35.39 33.41 -38.92
C ILE A 314 34.00 32.77 -38.93
N GLU A 315 33.66 32.02 -39.99
CA GLU A 315 32.39 31.28 -40.06
C GLU A 315 32.27 30.25 -38.94
N ASN A 316 33.32 29.45 -38.68
CA ASN A 316 33.32 28.50 -37.57
C ASN A 316 33.15 29.20 -36.22
N ALA A 317 33.85 30.31 -35.98
CA ALA A 317 33.67 31.07 -34.75
C ALA A 317 32.23 31.60 -34.57
N GLN A 318 31.58 32.04 -35.65
CA GLN A 318 30.18 32.47 -35.62
C GLN A 318 29.22 31.29 -35.39
N LEU A 319 29.52 30.12 -35.95
CA LEU A 319 28.72 28.91 -35.72
C LEU A 319 28.86 28.42 -34.28
N ASP A 320 30.06 28.46 -33.71
CA ASP A 320 30.31 28.10 -32.31
C ASP A 320 29.59 29.05 -31.34
N GLU A 321 29.57 30.35 -31.64
CA GLU A 321 28.82 31.35 -30.87
C GLU A 321 27.31 31.12 -30.94
N ARG A 322 26.77 30.82 -32.15
CA ARG A 322 25.35 30.48 -32.32
C ARG A 322 24.98 29.18 -31.61
N LEU A 323 25.83 28.16 -31.68
CA LEU A 323 25.60 26.89 -31.00
C LEU A 323 25.57 27.10 -29.48
N SER A 324 26.51 27.88 -28.95
CA SER A 324 26.57 28.24 -27.54
C SER A 324 25.32 29.00 -27.09
N ALA A 325 24.86 29.98 -27.88
CA ALA A 325 23.63 30.74 -27.58
C ALA A 325 22.37 29.84 -27.58
N LEU A 326 22.26 28.90 -28.53
CA LEU A 326 21.15 27.95 -28.57
C LEU A 326 21.17 26.96 -27.40
N MET A 327 22.35 26.51 -26.97
CA MET A 327 22.48 25.67 -25.78
C MET A 327 22.05 26.42 -24.51
N GLU A 328 22.50 27.66 -24.36
CA GLU A 328 22.17 28.51 -23.22
C GLU A 328 20.67 28.88 -23.19
N GLN A 329 20.05 29.09 -24.36
CA GLN A 329 18.60 29.28 -24.47
C GLN A 329 17.84 28.02 -24.06
N ARG A 330 18.25 26.84 -24.54
CA ARG A 330 17.62 25.56 -24.19
C ARG A 330 17.75 25.26 -22.68
N GLU A 331 18.89 25.58 -22.08
CA GLU A 331 19.10 25.43 -20.63
C GLU A 331 18.15 26.35 -19.85
N ARG A 332 18.04 27.63 -20.23
CA ARG A 332 17.08 28.57 -19.61
C ARG A 332 15.63 28.16 -19.80
N GLU A 333 15.25 27.66 -20.97
CA GLU A 333 13.90 27.18 -21.26
C GLU A 333 13.60 25.92 -20.44
N GLY A 334 14.53 24.97 -20.36
CA GLY A 334 14.42 23.78 -19.51
C GLY A 334 14.27 24.13 -18.03
N ASP A 335 15.13 25.02 -17.51
CA ASP A 335 15.04 25.50 -16.14
C ASP A 335 13.72 26.23 -15.89
N SER A 336 13.24 27.04 -16.83
CA SER A 336 11.96 27.73 -16.71
C SER A 336 10.78 26.76 -16.68
N GLU A 337 10.77 25.75 -17.54
CA GLU A 337 9.74 24.71 -17.58
C GLU A 337 9.73 23.87 -16.30
N ASP A 338 10.91 23.51 -15.79
CA ASP A 338 11.06 22.78 -14.54
C ASP A 338 10.63 23.63 -13.34
N ILE A 339 10.99 24.92 -13.28
CA ILE A 339 10.51 25.86 -12.26
C ILE A 339 8.98 25.98 -12.31
N GLN A 340 8.39 26.12 -13.50
CA GLN A 340 6.93 26.19 -13.66
C GLN A 340 6.24 24.88 -13.24
N ARG A 341 6.86 23.73 -13.51
CA ARG A 341 6.36 22.42 -13.06
C ARG A 341 6.42 22.31 -11.54
N LEU A 342 7.54 22.67 -10.93
CA LEU A 342 7.72 22.67 -9.48
C LEU A 342 6.74 23.64 -8.79
N GLN A 343 6.48 24.81 -9.38
CA GLN A 343 5.46 25.74 -8.87
C GLN A 343 4.06 25.15 -8.92
N ARG A 344 3.68 24.46 -10.00
CA ARG A 344 2.38 23.77 -10.09
C ARG A 344 2.25 22.65 -9.06
N ASP A 345 3.31 21.87 -8.89
CA ASP A 345 3.34 20.78 -7.92
C ASP A 345 3.28 21.32 -6.48
N LEU A 346 3.97 22.42 -6.19
CA LEU A 346 3.92 23.10 -4.90
C LEU A 346 2.51 23.60 -4.58
N VAL A 347 1.85 24.30 -5.52
CA VAL A 347 0.45 24.76 -5.34
C VAL A 347 -0.49 23.58 -5.11
N ALA A 348 -0.31 22.47 -5.82
CA ALA A 348 -1.12 21.26 -5.61
C ALA A 348 -0.90 20.65 -4.21
N ARG A 349 0.35 20.65 -3.71
CA ARG A 349 0.68 20.19 -2.36
C ARG A 349 0.13 21.12 -1.29
N ASP A 350 0.23 22.44 -1.48
CA ASP A 350 -0.36 23.43 -0.57
C ASP A 350 -1.89 23.27 -0.50
N ALA A 351 -2.55 22.98 -1.63
CA ALA A 351 -3.99 22.69 -1.65
C ALA A 351 -4.32 21.41 -0.86
N GLN A 352 -3.50 20.35 -0.97
CA GLN A 352 -3.65 19.13 -0.18
C GLN A 352 -3.45 19.40 1.31
N VAL A 353 -2.43 20.18 1.67
CA VAL A 353 -2.17 20.58 3.06
C VAL A 353 -3.34 21.40 3.61
N ALA A 354 -3.87 22.35 2.84
CA ALA A 354 -5.03 23.14 3.26
C ALA A 354 -6.31 22.30 3.42
N GLU A 355 -6.49 21.26 2.60
CA GLU A 355 -7.59 20.29 2.75
C GLU A 355 -7.39 19.42 4.00
N LEU A 356 -6.19 18.92 4.24
CA LEU A 356 -5.85 18.15 5.44
C LEU A 356 -6.02 19.01 6.70
N GLN A 357 -5.57 20.26 6.68
CA GLN A 357 -5.80 21.21 7.76
C GLN A 357 -7.29 21.46 7.98
N ARG A 358 -8.08 21.70 6.92
CA ARG A 358 -9.55 21.82 7.04
C ARG A 358 -10.19 20.59 7.65
N ARG A 359 -9.74 19.38 7.28
CA ARG A 359 -10.22 18.12 7.88
C ARG A 359 -9.82 18.03 9.35
N ILE A 360 -8.56 18.31 9.69
CA ILE A 360 -8.08 18.32 11.08
C ILE A 360 -8.90 19.30 11.90
N THR A 361 -9.08 20.54 11.45
CA THR A 361 -9.90 21.54 12.15
C THR A 361 -11.36 21.12 12.25
N ALA A 362 -11.93 20.45 11.24
CA ALA A 362 -13.28 19.89 11.31
C ALA A 362 -13.38 18.76 12.34
N TYR A 363 -12.34 17.93 12.47
CA TYR A 363 -12.26 16.90 13.51
C TYR A 363 -12.02 17.50 14.90
N GLU A 364 -11.26 18.58 15.01
CA GLU A 364 -11.03 19.31 16.26
C GLU A 364 -12.29 20.06 16.73
N LEU A 365 -13.02 20.71 15.82
CA LEU A 365 -14.33 21.34 16.11
C LEU A 365 -15.43 20.32 16.43
N ARG A 366 -15.30 19.08 15.95
CA ARG A 366 -16.23 17.97 16.27
C ARG A 366 -15.81 17.22 17.53
N GLY A 367 -14.55 17.34 17.94
CA GLY A 367 -13.95 16.59 19.06
C GLY A 367 -13.58 17.43 20.28
N GLY A 368 -13.78 18.75 20.25
CA GLY A 368 -13.42 19.65 21.36
C GLY A 368 -14.46 20.76 21.55
N ASP A 369 -15.15 20.69 22.69
CA ASP A 369 -16.07 21.67 23.27
C ASP A 369 -17.45 21.87 22.61
N SER A 370 -18.47 21.31 23.28
CA SER A 370 -19.75 22.00 23.43
C SER A 370 -20.15 22.02 24.91
N PRO A 371 -20.04 23.17 25.59
CA PRO A 371 -20.96 23.53 26.64
C PRO A 371 -22.28 24.01 25.99
N SER A 372 -23.32 23.22 26.20
CA SER A 372 -24.70 23.61 26.51
C SER A 372 -25.35 24.85 25.86
N GLY A 373 -26.43 24.57 25.10
CA GLY A 373 -27.67 25.37 24.99
C GLY A 373 -27.70 26.37 23.81
N ILE A 374 -28.81 26.63 23.10
CA ILE A 374 -30.24 26.61 23.40
C ILE A 374 -31.00 26.63 22.04
N SER A 375 -32.16 25.92 21.96
CA SER A 375 -33.43 26.17 21.20
C SER A 375 -33.37 26.88 19.82
N ASP A 376 -34.05 26.44 18.75
CA ASP A 376 -35.51 26.38 18.64
C ASP A 376 -35.94 25.77 17.29
N LYS A 377 -37.15 25.22 17.29
CA LYS A 377 -37.96 24.80 16.14
C LYS A 377 -38.20 25.96 15.16
N ASP A 378 -38.29 25.65 13.86
CA ASP A 378 -39.53 25.92 13.10
C ASP A 378 -39.56 25.30 11.69
N GLU A 379 -40.78 24.88 11.33
CA GLU A 379 -41.24 24.46 10.00
C GLU A 379 -41.02 25.53 8.93
N SER A 380 -40.73 25.14 7.68
CA SER A 380 -41.69 25.27 6.56
C SER A 380 -41.06 25.06 5.16
N SER A 381 -41.83 24.28 4.39
CA SER A 381 -41.98 24.15 2.93
C SER A 381 -41.50 25.31 2.04
N SER A 382 -40.90 24.98 0.87
CA SER A 382 -41.36 25.37 -0.49
C SER A 382 -40.26 25.13 -1.54
N GLU A 383 -40.54 24.26 -2.51
CA GLU A 383 -40.67 24.54 -3.96
C GLU A 383 -39.36 24.76 -4.76
N ALA A 384 -39.22 23.92 -5.78
CA ALA A 384 -38.23 24.00 -6.86
C ALA A 384 -38.49 25.23 -7.77
N PRO A 385 -37.55 25.62 -8.67
CA PRO A 385 -37.40 24.90 -9.95
C PRO A 385 -35.96 24.79 -10.49
N PHE A 386 -35.75 23.74 -11.28
CA PHE A 386 -34.61 23.53 -12.19
C PHE A 386 -34.52 24.62 -13.28
N PRO A 387 -33.37 24.70 -13.99
CA PRO A 387 -33.45 24.32 -15.40
C PRO A 387 -32.38 23.32 -15.84
N GLU A 388 -32.85 22.43 -16.72
CA GLU A 388 -32.12 21.41 -17.47
C GLU A 388 -31.08 21.98 -18.44
N LYS A 389 -30.03 21.19 -18.72
CA LYS A 389 -29.56 20.87 -20.08
C LYS A 389 -28.65 19.62 -20.08
N THR A 390 -29.28 18.49 -20.43
CA THR A 390 -28.79 17.39 -21.31
C THR A 390 -27.35 16.90 -21.19
N SER A 391 -27.14 15.61 -20.83
CA SER A 391 -26.85 14.54 -21.82
C SER A 391 -26.57 13.16 -21.14
N ASN A 392 -27.50 12.23 -21.33
CA ASN A 392 -27.32 10.80 -21.65
C ASN A 392 -26.50 9.83 -20.76
N ASN A 393 -27.26 8.89 -20.13
CA ASN A 393 -27.09 7.41 -20.10
C ASN A 393 -25.79 6.81 -19.49
N LEU A 394 -25.75 5.67 -18.79
CA LEU A 394 -26.68 4.58 -18.48
C LEU A 394 -26.06 3.78 -17.32
N ALA A 395 -26.90 3.28 -16.40
CA ALA A 395 -26.52 2.50 -15.23
C ALA A 395 -25.93 1.11 -15.59
N VAL A 396 -24.84 0.72 -14.93
CA VAL A 396 -24.23 -0.62 -15.02
C VAL A 396 -24.94 -1.57 -14.04
N LYS A 397 -25.73 -2.50 -14.58
CA LYS A 397 -26.24 -3.67 -13.84
C LYS A 397 -25.29 -4.86 -14.03
N TYR A 398 -24.79 -5.42 -12.93
CA TYR A 398 -24.06 -6.68 -12.95
C TYR A 398 -24.99 -7.85 -13.25
N ARG A 399 -24.73 -8.58 -14.34
CA ARG A 399 -25.31 -9.91 -14.61
C ARG A 399 -24.24 -10.98 -14.43
N LYS A 400 -24.51 -11.92 -13.54
CA LYS A 400 -23.76 -13.17 -13.32
C LYS A 400 -23.84 -14.01 -14.60
N MET A 401 -22.70 -14.37 -15.18
CA MET A 401 -22.64 -15.25 -16.36
C MET A 401 -21.57 -16.33 -16.17
N ASN A 402 -22.05 -17.56 -16.09
CA ASN A 402 -21.29 -18.78 -16.25
C ASN A 402 -21.64 -19.31 -17.65
N LYS A 403 -20.65 -19.50 -18.56
CA LYS A 403 -20.73 -20.37 -19.77
C LYS A 403 -19.46 -20.33 -20.64
N ASN A 404 -18.91 -21.52 -20.89
CA ASN A 404 -18.15 -22.03 -22.04
C ASN A 404 -17.17 -21.09 -22.80
N ARG A 405 -15.87 -21.29 -22.54
CA ARG A 405 -14.71 -20.66 -23.21
C ARG A 405 -14.47 -21.04 -24.68
N ARG A 406 -15.37 -21.82 -25.32
CA ARG A 406 -15.11 -22.43 -26.64
C ARG A 406 -15.53 -21.57 -27.84
N THR A 407 -16.12 -20.40 -27.60
CA THR A 407 -16.56 -19.46 -28.66
C THR A 407 -15.99 -18.06 -28.48
N ASP A 408 -14.91 -17.92 -27.69
CA ASP A 408 -14.27 -16.62 -27.47
C ASP A 408 -13.43 -16.25 -28.71
N ILE A 409 -13.92 -15.25 -29.43
CA ILE A 409 -13.41 -14.77 -30.72
C ILE A 409 -11.95 -14.27 -30.60
N ARG A 410 -11.51 -13.92 -29.38
CA ARG A 410 -10.13 -13.53 -29.08
C ARG A 410 -9.10 -14.61 -29.39
N PHE A 411 -9.51 -15.88 -29.48
CA PHE A 411 -8.64 -17.02 -29.79
C PHE A 411 -8.70 -17.48 -31.26
N HIS A 412 -9.54 -16.88 -32.11
CA HIS A 412 -9.77 -17.34 -33.47
C HIS A 412 -9.43 -16.34 -34.58
N SER A 413 -9.01 -15.12 -34.25
CA SER A 413 -8.54 -14.14 -35.23
C SER A 413 -7.11 -13.71 -34.96
N ASN A 414 -6.23 -13.85 -35.95
CA ASN A 414 -4.91 -13.20 -35.93
C ASN A 414 -5.11 -11.68 -35.80
N PRO A 415 -4.39 -10.99 -34.91
CA PRO A 415 -4.38 -9.53 -34.92
C PRO A 415 -3.87 -9.06 -36.28
N VAL A 416 -4.59 -8.13 -36.92
CA VAL A 416 -4.14 -7.49 -38.15
C VAL A 416 -3.00 -6.55 -37.77
N ILE A 417 -1.77 -6.97 -38.02
CA ILE A 417 -0.58 -6.14 -37.82
C ILE A 417 -0.57 -5.08 -38.94
N PRO A 418 -0.61 -3.76 -38.62
CA PRO A 418 -0.45 -2.72 -39.62
C PRO A 418 0.92 -2.87 -40.28
N MET A 419 0.94 -3.04 -41.60
CA MET A 419 2.18 -3.19 -42.35
C MET A 419 2.87 -1.83 -42.50
N LEU A 420 4.19 -1.80 -42.32
CA LEU A 420 5.02 -0.61 -42.52
C LEU A 420 4.88 -0.12 -43.98
N GLU A 421 4.76 1.20 -44.14
CA GLU A 421 4.61 1.87 -45.43
C GLU A 421 5.84 1.59 -46.33
N GLY A 422 5.62 0.95 -47.49
CA GLY A 422 6.70 0.65 -48.47
C GLY A 422 6.76 -0.78 -49.03
N VAL A 423 5.91 -1.71 -48.60
CA VAL A 423 5.89 -3.09 -49.14
C VAL A 423 4.99 -3.17 -50.38
N PRO A 424 5.48 -3.65 -51.54
CA PRO A 424 4.68 -3.84 -52.74
C PRO A 424 3.48 -4.77 -52.52
N GLU A 425 2.31 -4.40 -53.03
CA GLU A 425 1.02 -5.08 -52.79
C GLU A 425 1.01 -6.59 -53.07
N TYR A 426 1.83 -7.05 -54.01
CA TYR A 426 1.92 -8.47 -54.36
C TYR A 426 2.73 -9.32 -53.36
N LEU A 427 3.50 -8.70 -52.44
CA LEU A 427 4.31 -9.39 -51.42
C LEU A 427 3.68 -9.35 -50.02
N ILE A 428 2.61 -8.57 -49.83
CA ILE A 428 1.98 -8.36 -48.53
C ILE A 428 1.48 -9.68 -47.94
N GLU A 429 0.93 -10.57 -48.77
CA GLU A 429 0.34 -11.82 -48.31
C GLU A 429 1.40 -12.86 -47.89
N ASP A 430 2.58 -12.84 -48.52
CA ASP A 430 3.70 -13.71 -48.16
C ASP A 430 4.41 -13.23 -46.88
N VAL A 431 4.54 -11.91 -46.70
CA VAL A 431 5.09 -11.34 -45.46
C VAL A 431 4.13 -11.54 -44.28
N ARG A 432 2.81 -11.48 -44.51
CA ARG A 432 1.82 -11.86 -43.48
C ARG A 432 1.93 -13.33 -43.08
N ARG A 433 2.18 -14.23 -44.05
CA ARG A 433 2.36 -15.66 -43.77
C ARG A 433 3.66 -15.95 -43.04
N SER A 434 4.75 -15.23 -43.31
CA SER A 434 6.03 -15.42 -42.60
C SER A 434 6.02 -14.86 -41.17
N LEU A 435 5.22 -13.83 -40.89
CA LEU A 435 5.02 -13.27 -39.54
C LEU A 435 3.95 -14.03 -38.72
N ALA A 436 3.18 -14.91 -39.36
CA ALA A 436 2.13 -15.67 -38.69
C ALA A 436 2.72 -16.81 -37.86
N VAL A 437 2.88 -16.58 -36.54
CA VAL A 437 3.29 -17.64 -35.60
C VAL A 437 2.25 -18.78 -35.58
N PRO A 438 2.64 -20.04 -35.80
CA PRO A 438 1.72 -21.18 -35.76
C PRO A 438 0.92 -21.25 -34.46
N VAL A 439 -0.35 -21.64 -34.54
CA VAL A 439 -1.26 -21.68 -33.38
C VAL A 439 -0.74 -22.64 -32.29
N SER A 440 -0.06 -23.71 -32.68
CA SER A 440 0.61 -24.65 -31.77
C SER A 440 1.77 -24.01 -30.98
N GLU A 441 2.46 -23.03 -31.55
CA GLU A 441 3.55 -22.31 -30.88
C GLU A 441 3.04 -21.17 -30.01
N ARG A 442 1.97 -20.49 -30.42
CA ARG A 442 1.27 -19.53 -29.56
C ARG A 442 0.72 -20.16 -28.29
N ARG A 443 0.23 -21.40 -28.38
CA ARG A 443 -0.27 -22.13 -27.20
C ARG A 443 0.84 -22.34 -26.15
N LYS A 444 2.06 -22.65 -26.59
CA LYS A 444 3.23 -22.75 -25.71
C LYS A 444 3.58 -21.42 -25.04
N PHE A 445 3.45 -20.31 -25.77
CA PHE A 445 3.71 -18.97 -25.23
C PHE A 445 2.72 -18.55 -24.13
N PHE A 446 1.47 -19.01 -24.20
CA PHE A 446 0.45 -18.75 -23.17
C PHE A 446 0.41 -19.80 -22.06
N GLU A 447 0.93 -21.02 -22.28
CA GLU A 447 1.14 -22.01 -21.22
C GLU A 447 2.21 -21.55 -20.23
N THR A 448 3.31 -20.94 -20.69
CA THR A 448 4.32 -20.31 -19.80
C THR A 448 3.78 -19.12 -19.02
N ILE A 449 2.78 -18.39 -19.54
CA ILE A 449 2.16 -17.26 -18.82
C ILE A 449 1.12 -17.77 -17.81
N ALA A 450 0.42 -18.88 -18.11
CA ALA A 450 -0.57 -19.46 -17.21
C ALA A 450 0.06 -20.12 -15.97
N GLU A 451 1.33 -20.55 -16.03
CA GLU A 451 2.08 -21.02 -14.86
C GLU A 451 2.38 -19.89 -13.85
N TYR A 452 2.25 -18.61 -14.25
CA TYR A 452 2.36 -17.45 -13.35
C TYR A 452 1.00 -16.87 -12.91
N SER A 453 -0.13 -17.46 -13.32
CA SER A 453 -1.46 -17.08 -12.79
C SER A 453 -2.02 -18.22 -11.94
N THR A 454 -1.77 -18.10 -10.64
CA THR A 454 -2.19 -19.00 -9.54
C THR A 454 -3.69 -19.34 -9.52
N PRO A 455 -4.05 -20.36 -8.73
CA PRO A 455 -5.17 -20.18 -7.80
C PRO A 455 -4.77 -20.52 -6.36
N PHE A 456 -5.16 -19.59 -5.46
CA PHE A 456 -5.32 -19.68 -3.99
C PHE A 456 -4.67 -20.83 -3.23
#